data_AF-A0A914ZFE9-F1
#
_entry.id   AF-A0A914ZFE9-F1
#
_cell.length_a   1.000
_cell.length_b   1.000
_cell.length_c   1.000
_cell.angle_alpha   90.00
_cell.angle_beta   90.00
_cell.angle_gamma   90.00
#
_symmetry.space_group_name_H-M   'P 1'
#
loop_
_entity.id
_entity.type
_entity.pdbx_description
1 polymer ?
#
loop_
_entity_poly.entity_id
_entity_poly.type
_entity_poly.pdbx_seq_one_letter_code
_entity_poly.pdbx_strand_id
1 'polypeptide(L)'
;PGHIPHFYPGESVDSRTVKLMMYGENSFRLIEELIAPMIDMQFSVGEMMALRLIVFWNPGEVTLENFTNEVVQNASDMAIRELNSWYIQQNFDNIDARLSSLLLLLPSLANHTEALVEMVKLIPSFGAMNEWDSAFRDILSL
;
A
#
# COMPACT_ATOMS: atom_id res chain seq x y z
N PRO A 1 16.38 -9.54 -5.77
CA PRO A 1 15.37 -8.78 -6.54
C PRO A 1 15.77 -8.75 -8.02
N GLY A 2 14.82 -8.87 -8.95
CA GLY A 2 15.09 -8.81 -10.39
C GLY A 2 15.53 -10.10 -11.08
N HIS A 3 15.79 -11.19 -10.35
CA HIS A 3 16.07 -12.51 -10.95
C HIS A 3 14.79 -13.35 -10.99
N ILE A 4 14.19 -13.42 -12.17
CA ILE A 4 12.98 -14.21 -12.40
C ILE A 4 13.32 -15.70 -12.34
N PRO A 5 12.61 -16.50 -11.52
CA PRO A 5 12.79 -17.95 -11.49
C PRO A 5 12.59 -18.58 -12.87
N HIS A 6 13.28 -19.68 -13.16
CA HIS A 6 13.15 -20.37 -14.44
C HIS A 6 11.69 -20.76 -14.74
N PHE A 7 11.32 -20.65 -16.01
CA PHE A 7 10.07 -21.18 -16.54
C PHE A 7 10.21 -22.67 -16.84
N TYR A 8 9.16 -23.43 -16.56
CA TYR A 8 9.15 -24.87 -16.83
C TYR A 8 8.26 -25.21 -18.04
N PRO A 9 8.56 -26.30 -18.77
CA PRO A 9 7.67 -26.79 -19.81
C PRO A 9 6.28 -27.12 -19.24
N GLY A 10 5.21 -26.66 -19.91
CA GLY A 10 3.82 -26.87 -19.46
C GLY A 10 3.31 -25.88 -18.40
N GLU A 11 4.14 -24.92 -17.97
CA GLU A 11 3.70 -23.85 -17.07
C GLU A 11 2.65 -22.95 -17.73
N SER A 12 1.56 -22.66 -17.01
CA SER A 12 0.47 -21.80 -17.51
C SER A 12 0.93 -20.37 -17.74
N VAL A 13 0.24 -19.66 -18.63
CA VAL A 13 0.51 -18.24 -18.90
C VAL A 13 0.39 -17.42 -17.62
N ASP A 14 -0.67 -17.63 -16.84
CA ASP A 14 -0.91 -16.90 -15.59
C ASP A 14 0.21 -17.11 -14.56
N SER A 15 0.70 -18.35 -14.39
CA SER A 15 1.84 -18.64 -13.50
C SER A 15 3.11 -17.91 -13.94
N ARG A 16 3.35 -17.82 -15.26
CA ARG A 16 4.50 -17.08 -15.80
C ARG A 16 4.34 -15.58 -15.55
N THR A 17 3.14 -15.04 -15.75
CA THR A 17 2.82 -13.63 -15.49
C THR A 17 3.02 -13.28 -14.02
N VAL A 18 2.53 -14.11 -13.09
CA VAL A 18 2.73 -13.92 -11.65
C VAL A 18 4.22 -13.91 -11.30
N LYS A 19 5.04 -14.82 -11.84
CA LYS A 19 6.50 -14.80 -11.63
C LYS A 19 7.13 -13.50 -12.13
N LEU A 20 6.71 -13.00 -13.28
CA LEU A 20 7.20 -11.73 -13.82
C LEU A 20 6.80 -10.54 -12.94
N MET A 21 5.57 -10.52 -12.42
CA MET A 21 5.10 -9.47 -11.52
C MET A 21 5.80 -9.52 -10.16
N MET A 22 6.08 -10.72 -9.62
CA MET A 22 6.70 -10.90 -8.30
C MET A 22 8.21 -10.65 -8.29
N TYR A 23 8.92 -11.02 -9.35
CA TYR A 23 10.38 -11.04 -9.38
C TYR A 23 10.99 -10.14 -10.46
N GLY A 24 10.17 -9.58 -11.35
CA GLY A 24 10.60 -8.64 -12.39
C GLY A 24 10.60 -7.19 -11.90
N GLU A 25 10.33 -6.28 -12.83
CA GLU A 25 10.48 -4.82 -12.64
C GLU A 25 9.69 -4.27 -11.45
N ASN A 26 8.47 -4.76 -11.22
CA ASN A 26 7.63 -4.30 -10.11
C ASN A 26 8.30 -4.53 -8.74
N SER A 27 9.05 -5.63 -8.59
CA SER A 27 9.78 -5.93 -7.35
C SER A 27 10.94 -4.96 -7.11
N PHE A 28 11.57 -4.49 -8.19
CA PHE A 28 12.64 -3.50 -8.14
C PHE A 28 12.06 -2.12 -7.81
N ARG A 29 10.97 -1.73 -8.49
CA ARG A 29 10.25 -0.48 -8.22
C ARG A 29 9.70 -0.41 -6.81
N LEU A 30 9.20 -1.52 -6.23
CA LEU A 30 8.78 -1.57 -4.83
C LEU A 30 9.95 -1.20 -3.90
N ILE A 31 11.15 -1.70 -4.20
CA ILE A 31 12.33 -1.38 -3.40
C ILE A 31 12.71 0.09 -3.59
N GLU A 32 12.81 0.59 -4.82
CA GLU A 32 13.27 1.95 -5.10
C GLU A 32 12.26 3.04 -4.71
N GLU A 33 10.96 2.80 -4.92
CA GLU A 33 9.92 3.82 -4.76
C GLU A 33 9.27 3.78 -3.37
N LEU A 34 9.47 2.72 -2.58
CA LEU A 34 8.86 2.59 -1.26
C LEU A 34 9.89 2.22 -0.19
N ILE A 35 10.56 1.08 -0.33
CA ILE A 35 11.41 0.56 0.75
C ILE A 35 12.65 1.43 0.97
N ALA A 36 13.35 1.84 -0.09
CA ALA A 36 14.54 2.69 0.01
C ALA A 36 14.20 4.08 0.59
N PRO A 37 13.16 4.81 0.12
CA PRO A 37 12.72 6.05 0.76
C PRO A 37 12.39 5.89 2.25
N MET A 38 11.72 4.79 2.63
CA MET A 38 11.43 4.48 4.03
C MET A 38 12.70 4.25 4.85
N ILE A 39 13.70 3.56 4.29
CA ILE A 39 15.00 3.35 4.95
C ILE A 39 15.77 4.67 5.09
N ASP A 40 15.88 5.43 4.00
CA ASP A 40 16.63 6.69 3.94
C ASP A 40 16.07 7.71 4.92
N MET A 41 14.74 7.75 5.05
CA MET A 41 14.07 8.60 6.00
C MET A 41 14.09 8.01 7.42
N GLN A 42 14.59 6.80 7.70
CA GLN A 42 14.47 6.16 9.01
C GLN A 42 13.00 6.10 9.48
N PHE A 43 12.15 5.60 8.60
CA PHE A 43 10.72 5.48 8.81
C PHE A 43 10.41 4.70 10.10
N SER A 44 9.61 5.32 10.97
CA SER A 44 9.32 4.83 12.31
C SER A 44 7.98 4.10 12.39
N VAL A 45 7.80 3.35 13.48
CA VAL A 45 6.52 2.70 13.80
C VAL A 45 5.40 3.73 13.98
N GLY A 46 5.70 4.90 14.57
CA GLY A 46 4.72 5.98 14.74
C GLY A 46 4.20 6.51 13.40
N GLU A 47 5.10 6.73 12.46
CA GLU A 47 4.76 7.13 11.09
C GLU A 47 3.99 6.03 10.35
N MET A 48 4.33 4.76 10.57
CA MET A 48 3.57 3.62 10.02
C MET A 48 2.13 3.61 10.51
N MET A 49 1.90 3.86 11.80
CA MET A 49 0.55 3.90 12.35
C MET A 49 -0.26 5.06 11.77
N ALA A 50 0.33 6.25 11.67
CA ALA A 50 -0.32 7.41 11.08
C ALA A 50 -0.65 7.17 9.59
N LEU A 51 0.30 6.63 8.83
CA LEU A 51 0.11 6.35 7.40
C LEU A 51 -1.02 5.34 7.17
N ARG A 52 -1.14 4.30 8.00
CA ARG A 52 -2.27 3.36 7.96
C ARG A 52 -3.62 4.05 8.16
N LEU A 53 -3.70 4.99 9.11
CA LEU A 53 -4.92 5.75 9.34
C LEU A 53 -5.26 6.66 8.16
N ILE A 54 -4.26 7.35 7.60
CA ILE A 54 -4.44 8.22 6.44
C ILE A 54 -4.95 7.42 5.23
N VAL A 55 -4.36 6.25 4.97
CA VAL A 55 -4.81 5.35 3.89
C VAL A 55 -6.21 4.81 4.16
N PHE A 56 -6.50 4.40 5.40
CA PHE A 56 -7.80 3.84 5.77
C PHE A 56 -8.95 4.85 5.61
N TRP A 57 -8.71 6.10 6.00
CA TRP A 57 -9.67 7.20 5.85
C TRP A 57 -9.55 7.92 4.51
N ASN A 58 -8.95 7.29 3.49
CA ASN A 58 -8.97 7.82 2.13
C ASN A 58 -10.08 7.13 1.34
N PRO A 59 -11.14 7.87 0.92
CA PRO A 59 -12.24 7.27 0.18
C PRO A 59 -11.85 6.89 -1.26
N GLY A 60 -10.70 7.36 -1.77
CA GLY A 60 -10.27 7.11 -3.13
C GLY A 60 -11.34 7.57 -4.14
N GLU A 61 -11.73 6.67 -5.04
CA GLU A 61 -12.78 6.89 -6.04
C GLU A 61 -14.19 6.50 -5.56
N VAL A 62 -14.33 6.03 -4.32
CA VAL A 62 -15.63 5.61 -3.78
C VAL A 62 -16.52 6.84 -3.57
N THR A 63 -17.69 6.82 -4.21
CA THR A 63 -18.71 7.86 -3.98
C THR A 63 -19.38 7.61 -2.64
N LEU A 64 -19.12 8.49 -1.67
CA LEU A 64 -19.73 8.47 -0.35
C LEU A 64 -20.87 9.48 -0.26
N GLU A 65 -21.84 9.21 0.62
CA GLU A 65 -22.82 10.22 1.02
C GLU A 65 -22.11 11.42 1.70
N ASN A 66 -22.66 12.63 1.54
CA ASN A 66 -22.03 13.87 2.02
C ASN A 66 -21.60 13.78 3.49
N PHE A 67 -22.47 13.30 4.36
CA PHE A 67 -22.16 13.16 5.79
C PHE A 67 -21.00 12.18 6.04
N THR A 68 -21.01 11.02 5.37
CA THR A 68 -19.93 10.03 5.49
C THR A 68 -18.62 10.60 4.96
N ASN A 69 -18.65 11.35 3.87
CA ASN A 69 -17.47 12.00 3.32
C ASN A 69 -16.88 13.03 4.29
N GLU A 70 -17.72 13.83 4.96
CA GLU A 70 -17.28 14.74 6.02
C GLU A 70 -16.62 14.01 7.20
N VAL A 71 -17.20 12.88 7.64
CA VAL A 71 -16.63 12.06 8.71
C VAL A 71 -15.26 11.51 8.32
N VAL A 72 -15.14 10.97 7.11
CA VAL A 72 -13.89 10.40 6.58
C VAL A 72 -12.81 11.47 6.43
N GLN A 73 -13.14 12.64 5.87
CA GLN A 73 -12.20 13.76 5.76
C GLN A 73 -11.74 14.25 7.13
N ASN A 74 -12.65 14.42 8.09
CA ASN A 74 -12.30 14.84 9.44
C ASN A 74 -11.38 13.84 10.16
N ALA A 75 -11.61 12.53 9.96
CA ALA A 75 -10.76 11.50 10.53
C ALA A 75 -9.35 11.48 9.90
N SER A 76 -9.25 11.68 8.58
CA SER A 76 -7.98 11.80 7.87
C SER A 76 -7.19 13.03 8.33
N ASP A 77 -7.85 14.19 8.42
CA ASP A 77 -7.27 15.43 8.95
C ASP A 77 -6.76 15.26 10.38
N MET A 78 -7.51 14.56 11.22
CA MET A 78 -7.11 14.26 12.60
C MET A 78 -5.84 13.41 12.63
N ALA A 79 -5.73 12.37 11.80
CA ALA A 79 -4.54 11.54 11.71
C ALA A 79 -3.28 12.37 11.34
N ILE A 80 -3.42 13.31 10.40
CA ILE A 80 -2.33 14.21 10.01
C ILE A 80 -1.95 15.17 11.15
N ARG A 81 -2.92 15.73 11.87
CA ARG A 81 -2.67 16.64 13.00
C ARG A 81 -2.00 15.95 14.17
N GLU A 82 -2.43 14.74 14.50
CA GLU A 82 -1.82 13.91 15.56
C GLU A 82 -0.38 13.55 15.19
N LEU A 83 -0.12 13.19 13.94
CA LEU A 83 1.23 12.94 13.46
C LEU A 83 2.12 14.19 13.56
N ASN A 84 1.63 15.36 13.15
CA ASN A 84 2.38 16.61 13.27
C ASN A 84 2.69 16.93 14.75
N SER A 85 1.69 16.77 15.63
CA SER A 85 1.85 16.95 17.07
C SER A 85 2.89 15.98 17.65
N TRP A 86 2.89 14.73 17.20
CA TRP A 86 3.88 13.72 17.58
C TRP A 86 5.30 14.12 17.12
N TYR A 87 5.48 14.61 15.89
CA TYR A 87 6.78 15.11 15.43
C TYR A 87 7.32 16.25 16.30
N ILE A 88 6.45 17.18 16.71
CA ILE A 88 6.83 18.27 17.63
C ILE A 88 7.30 17.69 18.98
N GLN A 89 6.55 16.74 19.54
CA GLN A 89 6.90 16.09 20.81
C GLN A 89 8.22 15.32 20.75
N GLN A 90 8.54 14.73 19.59
CA GLN A 90 9.81 14.03 19.36
C GLN A 90 10.96 14.96 18.98
N ASN A 91 10.74 16.28 18.88
CA ASN A 91 11.73 17.29 18.47
C ASN A 91 12.37 17.02 17.10
N PHE A 92 11.56 16.69 16.09
CA PHE A 92 12.04 16.65 14.71
C PHE A 92 12.42 18.07 14.22
N ASP A 93 13.54 18.21 13.52
CA ASP A 93 14.04 19.51 13.05
C ASP A 93 13.14 20.15 11.98
N ASN A 94 12.90 19.42 10.88
CA ASN A 94 12.15 19.92 9.73
C ASN A 94 10.86 19.12 9.54
N ILE A 95 9.87 19.42 10.37
CA ILE A 95 8.58 18.72 10.43
C ILE A 95 7.83 18.79 9.10
N ASP A 96 7.82 19.94 8.43
CA ASP A 96 7.10 20.12 7.16
C ASP A 96 7.70 19.28 6.03
N ALA A 97 9.03 19.27 5.91
CA ALA A 97 9.71 18.40 4.96
C ALA A 97 9.46 16.94 5.30
N ARG A 98 9.50 16.58 6.59
CA ARG A 98 9.27 15.22 7.06
C ARG A 98 7.87 14.70 6.72
N LEU A 99 6.85 15.49 7.02
CA LEU A 99 5.47 15.19 6.70
C LEU A 99 5.27 15.09 5.18
N SER A 100 5.88 16.00 4.42
CA SER A 100 5.82 15.93 2.96
C SER A 100 6.45 14.65 2.41
N SER A 101 7.65 14.28 2.87
CA SER A 101 8.30 13.02 2.49
C SER A 101 7.45 11.81 2.83
N LEU A 102 6.78 11.80 3.99
CA LEU A 102 5.87 10.73 4.36
C LEU A 102 4.67 10.62 3.40
N LEU A 103 4.00 11.74 3.11
CA LEU A 103 2.80 11.75 2.27
C LEU A 103 3.13 11.37 0.82
N LEU A 104 4.36 11.62 0.36
CA LEU A 104 4.85 11.16 -0.96
C LEU A 104 4.97 9.64 -1.07
N LEU A 105 4.90 8.88 0.04
CA LEU A 105 4.81 7.43 0.00
C LEU A 105 3.41 6.93 -0.44
N LEU A 106 2.36 7.76 -0.30
CA LEU A 106 0.98 7.34 -0.59
C LEU A 106 0.76 6.91 -2.05
N PRO A 107 1.21 7.67 -3.08
CA PRO A 107 1.05 7.23 -4.47
C PRO A 107 1.82 5.93 -4.77
N SER A 108 3.02 5.78 -4.19
CA SER A 108 3.83 4.55 -4.31
C SER A 108 3.08 3.35 -3.70
N LEU A 109 2.54 3.52 -2.50
CA LEU A 109 1.70 2.50 -1.85
C LEU A 109 0.48 2.13 -2.69
N ALA A 110 -0.22 3.10 -3.27
CA ALA A 110 -1.39 2.85 -4.11
C ALA A 110 -1.01 2.02 -5.35
N ASN A 111 0.03 2.42 -6.08
CA ASN A 111 0.51 1.73 -7.27
C ASN A 111 0.94 0.28 -6.98
N HIS A 112 1.70 0.08 -5.89
CA HIS A 112 2.14 -1.27 -5.52
C HIS A 112 0.99 -2.14 -5.01
N THR A 113 -0.02 -1.54 -4.36
CA THR A 113 -1.24 -2.25 -3.96
C THR A 113 -2.04 -2.70 -5.18
N GLU A 114 -2.21 -1.85 -6.19
CA GLU A 114 -2.88 -2.21 -7.44
C GLU A 114 -2.15 -3.37 -8.15
N ALA A 115 -0.82 -3.29 -8.26
CA ALA A 115 -0.02 -4.37 -8.84
C ALA A 115 -0.15 -5.69 -8.07
N LEU A 116 -0.26 -5.63 -6.74
CA LEU A 116 -0.52 -6.80 -5.90
C LEU A 116 -1.92 -7.37 -6.17
N VAL A 117 -2.95 -6.53 -6.26
CA VAL A 117 -4.33 -6.95 -6.57
C VAL A 117 -4.40 -7.63 -7.93
N GLU A 118 -3.77 -7.07 -8.96
CA GLU A 118 -3.76 -7.67 -10.30
C GLU A 118 -3.02 -9.03 -10.32
N MET A 119 -1.90 -9.14 -9.60
CA MET A 119 -1.17 -10.41 -9.47
C MET A 119 -2.03 -11.48 -8.78
N VAL A 120 -2.73 -11.08 -7.73
CA VAL A 120 -3.63 -11.88 -6.93
C VAL A 120 -4.77 -12.48 -7.76
N LYS A 121 -5.36 -11.70 -8.66
CA LYS A 121 -6.43 -12.15 -9.57
C LYS A 121 -5.98 -13.27 -10.51
N LEU A 122 -4.68 -13.35 -10.82
CA LEU A 122 -4.11 -14.37 -11.71
C LEU A 122 -3.80 -15.69 -11.01
N ILE A 123 -3.87 -15.75 -9.69
CA ILE A 123 -3.60 -16.98 -8.94
C ILE A 123 -4.92 -17.75 -8.81
N PRO A 124 -5.10 -18.91 -9.49
CA PRO A 124 -6.42 -19.56 -9.59
C PRO A 124 -6.99 -20.07 -8.26
N SER A 125 -6.12 -20.31 -7.27
CA SER A 125 -6.48 -20.73 -5.91
C SER A 125 -6.61 -19.57 -4.92
N PHE A 126 -6.37 -18.34 -5.37
CA PHE A 126 -6.46 -17.15 -4.53
C PHE A 126 -7.95 -16.87 -4.26
N GLY A 127 -8.39 -17.06 -3.02
CA GLY A 127 -9.82 -17.16 -2.67
C GLY A 127 -10.32 -18.54 -2.24
N ALA A 128 -9.57 -19.60 -2.52
CA ALA A 128 -9.89 -20.98 -2.16
C ALA A 128 -9.07 -21.50 -0.96
N MET A 129 -8.22 -20.65 -0.36
CA MET A 129 -7.52 -20.98 0.88
C MET A 129 -8.55 -21.12 2.00
N ASN A 130 -8.48 -22.19 2.79
CA ASN A 130 -9.44 -22.50 3.86
C ASN A 130 -9.58 -21.39 4.92
N GLU A 131 -8.60 -20.49 4.97
CA GLU A 131 -8.50 -19.37 5.90
C GLU A 131 -9.23 -18.10 5.41
N TRP A 132 -9.70 -18.10 4.16
CA TRP A 132 -10.41 -16.98 3.56
C TRP A 132 -11.90 -17.02 3.90
N ASP A 133 -12.36 -16.00 4.62
CA ASP A 133 -13.78 -15.78 4.89
C ASP A 133 -14.49 -15.11 3.70
N SER A 134 -15.80 -14.90 3.83
CA SER A 134 -16.61 -14.27 2.79
C SER A 134 -16.17 -12.84 2.47
N ALA A 135 -15.58 -12.10 3.42
CA ALA A 135 -15.18 -10.71 3.22
C ALA A 135 -14.04 -10.58 2.20
N PHE A 136 -13.09 -11.51 2.22
CA PHE A 136 -12.02 -11.53 1.21
C PHE A 136 -12.52 -11.88 -0.21
N ARG A 137 -13.62 -12.65 -0.32
CA ARG A 137 -14.25 -12.94 -1.62
C ARG A 137 -14.92 -11.69 -2.20
N ASP A 138 -15.57 -10.91 -1.35
CA ASP A 138 -16.23 -9.67 -1.76
C ASP A 138 -15.21 -8.63 -2.25
N ILE A 139 -14.05 -8.53 -1.59
CA ILE A 139 -12.94 -7.64 -1.99
C ILE A 139 -12.41 -7.95 -3.40
N LEU A 140 -12.37 -9.22 -3.81
CA LEU A 140 -11.92 -9.61 -5.16
C LEU A 140 -13.00 -9.53 -6.23
N SER A 141 -14.25 -9.32 -5.84
CA SER A 141 -15.41 -9.23 -6.74
C SER A 141 -15.72 -7.79 -7.19
N LEU A 142 -15.07 -6.80 -6.57
CA LEU A 142 -15.06 -5.39 -6.95
C LEU A 142 -14.11 -5.15 -8.14
#